data_AF-A0A2N2KL24-F1
#
_entry.id   AF-A0A2N2KL24-F1
#
_cell.length_a   1.000
_cell.length_b   1.000
_cell.length_c   1.000
_cell.angle_alpha   90.00
_cell.angle_beta   90.00
_cell.angle_gamma   90.00
#
_symmetry.space_group_name_H-M   'P 1'
#
loop_
_entity.id
_entity.type
_entity.pdbx_description
1 polymer ?
#
loop_
_entity_poly.entity_id
_entity_poly.type
_entity_poly.pdbx_seq_one_letter_code
_entity_poly.pdbx_strand_id
1 'polypeptide(L)' 'MRAVKRKIMDMTVDELKGVIHEAISEDMEIWRETFEIMADNKLMGQIRQADLDRAAGKKGAFVAWDDLKNA' A
#
# COMPACT_ATOMS: atom_id res chain seq x y z
N MET A 1 23.88 3.80 1.63
CA MET A 1 24.61 2.58 1.22
C MET A 1 24.91 2.64 -0.27
N ARG A 2 26.09 2.22 -0.71
CA ARG A 2 26.45 2.20 -2.14
C ARG A 2 26.01 0.86 -2.72
N ALA A 3 24.98 0.84 -3.57
CA ALA A 3 24.48 -0.40 -4.17
C ALA A 3 25.57 -1.02 -5.07
N VAL A 4 26.07 -2.20 -4.70
CA VAL A 4 27.04 -2.95 -5.51
C VAL A 4 26.25 -3.72 -6.55
N LYS A 5 26.35 -3.31 -7.83
CA LYS A 5 25.76 -4.08 -8.94
C LYS A 5 26.58 -5.35 -9.15
N ARG A 6 26.04 -6.50 -8.72
CA ARG A 6 26.53 -7.84 -9.07
C ARG A 6 25.61 -8.46 -10.12
N LYS A 7 26.17 -9.28 -11.03
CA LYS A 7 25.34 -10.06 -11.96
C LYS A 7 24.73 -11.23 -11.17
N ILE A 8 23.46 -11.53 -11.42
CA ILE A 8 22.75 -12.63 -10.77
C ILE A 8 23.46 -13.98 -10.98
N MET A 9 24.09 -14.17 -12.15
CA MET A 9 24.84 -15.39 -12.47
C MET A 9 26.07 -15.62 -11.58
N ASP A 10 26.56 -14.59 -10.89
CA ASP A 10 27.73 -14.66 -10.03
C ASP A 10 27.34 -14.92 -8.56
N MET A 11 26.05 -15.08 -8.26
CA MET A 11 25.52 -15.32 -6.92
C MET A 11 25.26 -16.81 -6.68
N THR A 12 25.54 -17.26 -5.46
CA THR A 12 25.05 -18.55 -4.97
C THR A 12 23.52 -18.50 -4.77
N VAL A 13 22.91 -19.68 -4.72
CA VAL A 13 21.46 -19.80 -4.47
C VAL A 13 21.05 -19.13 -3.15
N ASP A 14 21.88 -19.24 -2.12
CA ASP A 14 21.58 -18.67 -0.80
C ASP A 14 21.72 -17.13 -0.80
N GLU A 15 22.70 -16.58 -1.50
CA GLU A 15 22.80 -15.13 -1.71
C GLU A 15 21.58 -14.59 -2.49
N LEU A 16 21.13 -15.30 -3.52
CA LEU A 16 19.95 -14.90 -4.30
C LEU A 16 18.68 -14.94 -3.44
N LYS A 17 18.50 -16.00 -2.63
CA LYS A 17 17.39 -16.09 -1.68
C LYS A 17 17.41 -14.93 -0.67
N GLY A 18 18.59 -14.56 -0.18
CA GLY A 18 18.76 -13.42 0.72
C GLY A 18 18.24 -12.12 0.11
N VAL A 19 18.66 -11.80 -1.11
CA VAL A 19 18.21 -10.60 -1.84
C VAL A 19 16.70 -10.62 -2.10
N ILE A 20 16.14 -11.78 -2.46
CA ILE A 20 14.70 -11.91 -2.68
C ILE A 20 13.93 -11.67 -1.36
N HIS A 21 14.38 -12.24 -0.24
CA HIS A 21 13.73 -12.01 1.04
C HIS A 21 13.81 -10.55 1.50
N GLU A 22 14.94 -9.88 1.26
CA GLU A 22 15.11 -8.46 1.56
C GLU A 22 14.12 -7.61 0.75
N ALA A 23 14.08 -7.80 -0.58
CA ALA A 23 13.14 -7.09 -1.45
C ALA A 23 11.67 -7.33 -1.06
N ILE A 24 11.30 -8.58 -0.77
CA ILE A 24 9.95 -8.91 -0.31
C ILE A 24 9.66 -8.23 1.03
N SER A 25 10.61 -8.20 1.97
CA SER A 25 10.41 -7.58 3.28
C SER A 25 10.23 -6.07 3.17
N GLU A 26 11.01 -5.41 2.30
CA GLU A 26 10.85 -3.98 1.99
C GLU A 26 9.47 -3.69 1.39
N ASP A 27 9.03 -4.49 0.41
CA ASP A 27 7.70 -4.35 -0.18
C ASP A 27 6.60 -4.60 0.86
N MET A 28 6.73 -5.63 1.70
CA MET A 28 5.77 -5.94 2.76
C MET A 28 5.63 -4.80 3.78
N GLU A 29 6.73 -4.11 4.10
CA GLU A 29 6.73 -2.94 4.99
C GLU A 29 5.96 -1.77 4.36
N ILE A 30 6.17 -1.52 3.06
CA ILE A 30 5.44 -0.49 2.30
C ILE A 30 3.93 -0.80 2.28
N TRP A 31 3.56 -2.07 2.13
CA TRP A 31 2.16 -2.50 2.05
C TRP A 31 1.49 -2.74 3.41
N ARG A 32 2.24 -2.71 4.53
CA ARG A 32 1.73 -3.10 5.85
C ARG A 32 0.44 -2.36 6.23
N GLU A 33 0.45 -1.03 6.15
CA GLU A 33 -0.72 -0.22 6.50
C GLU A 33 -1.92 -0.50 5.59
N THR A 34 -1.67 -0.79 4.31
CA THR A 34 -2.73 -1.18 3.38
C THR A 34 -3.36 -2.50 3.79
N PHE A 35 -2.55 -3.49 4.17
CA PHE A 35 -3.06 -4.76 4.66
C PHE A 35 -3.82 -4.64 5.98
N GLU A 36 -3.35 -3.78 6.89
CA GLU A 36 -4.05 -3.48 8.14
C GLU A 36 -5.44 -2.88 7.87
N ILE A 37 -5.54 -1.92 6.95
CA ILE A 37 -6.81 -1.33 6.51
C ILE A 37 -7.71 -2.40 5.87
N MET A 38 -7.17 -3.24 4.98
CA MET A 38 -7.93 -4.29 4.31
C MET A 38 -8.42 -5.39 5.28
N ALA A 39 -7.70 -5.63 6.36
CA ALA A 39 -8.08 -6.58 7.40
C ALA A 39 -9.19 -6.05 8.33
N ASP A 40 -9.34 -4.73 8.45
CA ASP A 40 -10.45 -4.13 9.19
C ASP A 40 -11.73 -4.15 8.36
N ASN A 41 -12.53 -5.20 8.56
CA ASN A 41 -13.82 -5.37 7.87
C ASN A 41 -14.80 -4.21 8.10
N LYS A 42 -14.75 -3.55 9.27
CA LYS A 42 -15.63 -2.43 9.58
C LYS A 42 -15.22 -1.21 8.76
N LEU A 43 -13.94 -0.89 8.76
CA LEU A 43 -13.38 0.21 7.97
C LEU A 43 -13.62 -0.03 6.47
N MET A 44 -13.36 -1.25 5.98
CA MET A 44 -13.66 -1.62 4.59
C MET A 44 -15.14 -1.48 4.23
N GLY A 45 -16.04 -1.80 5.16
CA GLY A 45 -17.48 -1.55 5.01
C GLY A 45 -17.81 -0.07 4.87
N GLN A 46 -17.16 0.79 5.66
CA GLN A 46 -17.32 2.25 5.60
C GLN A 46 -16.78 2.83 4.28
N ILE A 47 -15.60 2.38 3.84
CA ILE A 47 -15.00 2.78 2.54
C ILE A 47 -15.96 2.44 1.41
N ARG A 48 -16.48 1.21 1.37
CA ARG A 48 -17.44 0.78 0.34
C ARG A 48 -18.73 1.62 0.36
N GLN A 49 -19.24 1.96 1.55
CA GLN A 49 -20.43 2.78 1.66
C GLN A 49 -20.17 4.22 1.16
N ALA A 50 -19.00 4.79 1.46
CA ALA A 50 -18.60 6.10 0.97
C ALA A 50 -18.53 6.13 -0.58
N ASP A 51 -17.99 5.08 -1.20
CA ASP A 51 -17.97 4.95 -2.66
C ASP A 51 -19.37 4.90 -3.27
N LEU A 52 -20.29 4.14 -2.66
CA LEU A 52 -21.69 4.06 -3.09
C LEU A 52 -22.40 5.41 -2.92
N ASP A 53 -22.21 6.08 -1.79
CA ASP A 53 -22.84 7.37 -1.51
C ASP A 53 -22.31 8.46 -2.45
N ARG A 54 -21.01 8.42 -2.80
CA ARG A 54 -20.41 9.27 -3.83
C ARG A 54 -21.02 8.98 -5.21
N ALA A 55 -21.14 7.72 -5.60
CA ALA A 55 -21.75 7.33 -6.88
C ALA A 55 -23.23 7.74 -6.98
N ALA A 56 -23.96 7.70 -5.86
CA ALA A 56 -25.34 8.16 -5.76
C ALA A 56 -25.48 9.70 -5.68
N GLY A 57 -24.38 10.45 -5.66
CA GLY A 57 -24.38 11.91 -5.60
C GLY A 57 -24.90 12.49 -4.28
N LYS A 58 -24.81 11.73 -3.16
CA LYS A 58 -25.24 12.24 -1.85
C LYS A 58 -24.38 13.42 -1.43
N LYS A 59 -25.04 14.52 -1.04
CA LYS A 59 -24.37 15.72 -0.50
C LYS A 59 -23.59 15.37 0.77
N GLY A 60 -22.31 15.71 0.81
CA GLY A 60 -21.41 15.44 1.93
C GLY A 60 -20.74 14.06 1.93
N ALA A 61 -21.08 13.17 0.99
CA ALA A 61 -20.44 11.85 0.87
C ALA A 61 -19.00 11.92 0.34
N PHE A 62 -18.68 12.99 -0.39
CA PHE A 62 -17.35 13.29 -0.88
C PHE A 62 -17.06 14.77 -0.64
N VAL A 63 -15.88 15.05 -0.09
CA VAL A 63 -15.31 16.39 0.01
C VAL A 63 -13.96 16.34 -0.68
N ALA A 64 -13.71 17.26 -1.61
CA ALA A 64 -12.43 17.29 -2.28
C ALA A 64 -11.34 17.68 -1.28
N TRP A 65 -10.14 17.14 -1.45
CA TRP A 65 -9.00 17.48 -0.61
C TRP A 65 -8.71 18.99 -0.59
N ASP A 66 -8.90 19.66 -1.73
CA ASP A 66 -8.71 21.10 -1.84
C ASP A 66 -9.69 21.92 -0.98
N ASP A 67 -10.88 21.38 -0.72
CA ASP A 67 -11.88 21.97 0.17
C ASP A 67 -11.55 21.69 1.65
N LEU A 68 -10.93 20.55 1.95
CA LEU A 68 -10.53 20.15 3.31
C LEU A 68 -9.26 20.83 3.81
N LYS A 69 -8.25 20.98 2.94
CA LYS A 69 -6.91 21.47 3.37
C LYS A 69 -6.89 22.94 3.79
N ASN A 70 -7.94 23.70 3.45
CA ASN A 70 -8.09 25.12 3.76
C ASN A 70 -9.23 25.40 4.74
N ALA A 71 -9.85 24.35 5.30
CA ALA A 71 -10.97 24.44 6.24
C ALA A 71 -10.52 24.65 7.70
#